data_AF-A0A432H1J3-F1
#
_entry.id   AF-A0A432H1J3-F1
#
_cell.length_a   1.000
_cell.length_b   1.000
_cell.length_c   1.000
_cell.angle_alpha   90.00
_cell.angle_beta   90.00
_cell.angle_gamma   90.00
#
_symmetry.space_group_name_H-M   'P 1'
#
loop_
_entity.id
_entity.type
_entity.pdbx_description
1 polymer ?
#
loop_
_entity_poly.entity_id
_entity_poly.type
_entity_poly.pdbx_seq_one_letter_code
_entity_poly.pdbx_strand_id
1 'polypeptide(L)'
;MKLRISILIPLLLLHPALACGQTEPDVEIAPAVDLAVGMTSESPLTERAPWSSETLDAIAHWPLQHGGRVKPFDTYAGFTMLKINGKRILRVGDEKLGPVAWALDCMIYPEIARGYECIQVTNAQVLTNVGIDVSDRKRSSRWSFEELLPFLDQIFRSAGQITETKESSNWELVERQTVQLAQNIRSLEELFHVFDSARHTFPLDTIPELRAIYGESQGRTGFSSIIMGVDGLEQLATRESILQLPPERQTEVVNALQELQTHLLQQIQIARMGIAWFAPEPPEDAPEEGQDVLPVVWGRADTIVEDALLKKPVALRAEALQQMEAMVAAREISRDAFHSQAAMVLDSLTALASHHGQYSTIAME
;
A
#
# COMPACT_ATOMS: atom_id res chain seq x y z
N MET A 1 11.94 -41.94 -7.37
CA MET A 1 10.96 -41.43 -6.38
C MET A 1 11.37 -39.99 -6.02
N LYS A 2 11.23 -39.06 -6.97
CA LYS A 2 10.34 -37.88 -6.91
C LYS A 2 10.43 -37.08 -5.60
N LEU A 3 11.50 -36.29 -5.45
CA LEU A 3 11.48 -35.05 -4.68
C LEU A 3 11.27 -33.90 -5.67
N ARG A 4 10.01 -33.51 -5.88
CA ARG A 4 9.64 -32.13 -6.22
C ARG A 4 9.47 -31.43 -4.86
N ILE A 5 9.92 -30.20 -4.65
CA ILE A 5 9.08 -29.00 -4.81
C ILE A 5 10.00 -27.78 -4.62
N SER A 6 9.80 -26.81 -5.49
CA SER A 6 10.39 -25.47 -5.58
C SER A 6 10.55 -24.80 -4.21
N ILE A 7 11.70 -24.17 -3.91
CA ILE A 7 11.94 -23.51 -2.61
C ILE A 7 11.38 -22.07 -2.58
N LEU A 8 11.02 -21.47 -3.72
CA LEU A 8 10.41 -20.12 -3.71
C LEU A 8 8.89 -20.11 -3.48
N ILE A 9 8.16 -21.11 -3.99
CA ILE A 9 6.69 -21.09 -4.00
C ILE A 9 6.07 -21.45 -2.63
N PRO A 10 6.55 -22.45 -1.86
CA PRO A 10 5.96 -22.80 -0.56
C PRO A 10 6.32 -21.81 0.55
N LEU A 11 7.46 -21.10 0.44
CA LEU A 11 7.91 -20.19 1.49
C LEU A 11 7.22 -18.81 1.42
N LEU A 12 6.76 -18.40 0.23
CA LEU A 12 6.03 -17.14 0.04
C LEU A 12 4.52 -17.26 0.35
N LEU A 13 3.96 -18.48 0.40
CA LEU A 13 2.50 -18.72 0.53
C LEU A 13 2.04 -19.23 1.92
N LEU A 14 2.94 -19.44 2.89
CA LEU A 14 2.57 -19.91 4.22
C LEU A 14 2.17 -18.75 5.15
N HIS A 15 0.88 -18.40 5.15
CA HIS A 15 0.23 -17.86 6.36
C HIS A 15 -0.26 -19.02 7.26
N PRO A 16 -0.30 -18.85 8.60
CA PRO A 16 -0.46 -19.97 9.52
C PRO A 16 -1.93 -20.33 9.68
N ALA A 17 -2.31 -21.51 9.21
CA ALA A 17 -3.53 -22.18 9.60
C ALA A 17 -3.22 -23.66 9.83
N LEU A 18 -2.64 -23.98 10.99
CA LEU A 18 -2.65 -25.31 11.58
C LEU A 18 -2.33 -25.18 13.08
N ALA A 19 -3.37 -24.89 13.87
CA ALA A 19 -3.40 -25.23 15.28
C ALA A 19 -4.11 -26.58 15.42
N CYS A 20 -3.37 -27.64 15.76
CA CYS A 20 -3.76 -28.54 16.84
C CYS A 20 -2.61 -29.49 17.20
N GLY A 21 -2.12 -29.39 18.43
CA GLY A 21 -1.45 -30.47 19.16
C GLY A 21 0.06 -30.55 18.98
N GLN A 22 0.83 -29.82 19.79
CA GLN A 22 1.39 -30.31 21.07
C GLN A 22 2.48 -29.36 21.59
N THR A 23 2.31 -28.96 22.85
CA THR A 23 3.31 -28.48 23.84
C THR A 23 4.29 -27.37 23.43
N GLU A 24 4.00 -26.18 23.94
CA GLU A 24 4.84 -24.98 24.00
C GLU A 24 6.27 -25.26 24.51
N PRO A 25 7.25 -24.58 23.92
CA PRO A 25 8.24 -23.86 24.70
C PRO A 25 8.10 -22.36 24.44
N ASP A 26 8.29 -21.56 25.50
CA ASP A 26 8.25 -20.10 25.53
C ASP A 26 8.83 -19.46 24.26
N VAL A 27 7.96 -18.89 23.43
CA VAL A 27 8.35 -18.00 22.34
C VAL A 27 8.42 -16.60 22.92
N GLU A 28 9.65 -16.16 23.16
CA GLU A 28 10.00 -14.77 23.43
C GLU A 28 9.36 -13.88 22.34
N ILE A 29 8.45 -13.00 22.76
CA ILE A 29 7.73 -12.07 21.89
C ILE A 29 8.79 -11.18 21.22
N ALA A 30 8.96 -11.33 19.91
CA ALA A 30 9.83 -10.46 19.12
C ALA A 30 9.42 -8.98 19.34
N PRO A 31 10.38 -8.07 19.55
CA PRO A 31 10.07 -6.68 19.83
C PRO A 31 9.41 -6.01 18.62
N ALA A 32 8.71 -4.91 18.90
CA ALA A 32 8.06 -4.05 17.91
C ALA A 32 8.99 -3.78 16.72
N VAL A 33 8.46 -3.98 15.52
CA VAL A 33 9.12 -3.71 14.24
C VAL A 33 9.49 -2.23 14.19
N ASP A 34 10.77 -1.94 14.13
CA ASP A 34 11.31 -0.61 13.91
C ASP A 34 11.02 -0.20 12.46
N LEU A 35 10.09 0.74 12.25
CA LEU A 35 9.61 1.20 10.95
C LEU A 35 10.62 2.11 10.21
N ALA A 36 11.89 2.11 10.61
CA ALA A 36 12.94 2.88 9.97
C ALA A 36 13.49 2.16 8.72
N VAL A 37 12.70 2.11 7.65
CA VAL A 37 13.20 1.72 6.32
C VAL A 37 13.78 2.93 5.60
N GLY A 38 15.09 2.90 5.35
CA GLY A 38 15.72 3.45 4.14
C GLY A 38 15.51 4.93 3.85
N MET A 39 15.96 5.82 4.74
CA MET A 39 16.21 7.21 4.37
C MET A 39 17.49 7.27 3.53
N THR A 40 17.37 7.29 2.21
CA THR A 40 18.41 7.87 1.36
C THR A 40 18.63 9.30 1.82
N SER A 41 19.89 9.68 2.01
CA SER A 41 20.34 11.00 2.47
C SER A 41 20.06 12.08 1.42
N GLU A 42 18.79 12.37 1.18
CA GLU A 42 18.34 13.62 0.56
C GLU A 42 17.84 14.54 1.66
N SER A 43 18.15 15.84 1.53
CA SER A 43 17.62 16.86 2.43
C SER A 43 16.08 16.76 2.44
N PRO A 44 15.40 16.77 3.60
CA PRO A 44 13.98 16.50 3.64
C PRO A 44 13.24 17.55 2.81
N LEU A 45 12.51 17.09 1.79
CA LEU A 45 11.57 17.92 1.04
C LEU A 45 10.62 18.57 2.04
N THR A 46 10.68 19.89 2.12
CA THR A 46 9.90 20.69 3.06
C THR A 46 8.74 21.40 2.38
N GLU A 47 8.74 21.44 1.04
CA GLU A 47 7.70 22.06 0.23
C GLU A 47 7.44 21.24 -1.04
N ARG A 48 6.23 21.37 -1.59
CA ARG A 48 5.83 20.76 -2.86
C ARG A 48 5.05 21.76 -3.72
N ALA A 49 5.29 21.74 -5.04
CA ALA A 49 4.57 22.59 -5.98
C ALA A 49 3.06 22.29 -5.98
N PRO A 50 2.17 23.28 -6.13
CA PRO A 50 0.74 23.03 -6.25
C PRO A 50 0.38 22.10 -7.41
N TRP A 51 -0.76 21.44 -7.31
CA TRP A 51 -1.32 20.59 -8.37
C TRP A 51 -2.10 21.42 -9.40
N SER A 52 -2.01 21.06 -10.69
CA SER A 52 -2.86 21.65 -11.72
C SER A 52 -4.28 21.11 -11.64
N SER A 53 -5.28 21.87 -12.09
CA SER A 53 -6.67 21.43 -12.18
C SER A 53 -6.81 20.15 -13.00
N GLU A 54 -6.09 20.07 -14.13
CA GLU A 54 -6.15 18.95 -15.05
C GLU A 54 -5.61 17.66 -14.42
N THR A 55 -4.58 17.77 -13.57
CA THR A 55 -4.04 16.62 -12.81
C THR A 55 -5.04 16.14 -11.77
N LEU A 56 -5.66 17.07 -11.04
CA LEU A 56 -6.66 16.73 -10.03
C LEU A 56 -7.91 16.11 -10.66
N ASP A 57 -8.36 16.64 -11.80
CA ASP A 57 -9.51 16.11 -12.54
C ASP A 57 -9.21 14.71 -13.10
N ALA A 58 -8.02 14.46 -13.65
CA ALA A 58 -7.65 13.12 -14.10
C ALA A 58 -7.68 12.08 -12.96
N ILE A 59 -7.09 12.43 -11.81
CA ILE A 59 -6.98 11.52 -10.66
C ILE A 59 -8.33 11.34 -9.95
N ALA A 60 -9.19 12.37 -9.96
CA ALA A 60 -10.54 12.30 -9.38
C ALA A 60 -11.35 11.11 -9.91
N HIS A 61 -11.16 10.75 -11.19
CA HIS A 61 -11.93 9.71 -11.87
C HIS A 61 -11.35 8.29 -11.71
N TRP A 62 -10.19 8.15 -11.08
CA TRP A 62 -9.57 6.83 -10.90
C TRP A 62 -10.50 5.90 -10.12
N PRO A 63 -10.84 4.72 -10.68
CA PRO A 63 -11.68 3.80 -9.96
C PRO A 63 -10.90 3.06 -8.88
N LEU A 64 -11.58 2.79 -7.76
CA LEU A 64 -11.07 1.93 -6.69
C LEU A 64 -12.22 1.19 -6.02
N GLN A 65 -11.91 0.09 -5.35
CA GLN A 65 -12.86 -0.58 -4.47
C GLN A 65 -12.60 -0.24 -3.00
N HIS A 66 -13.63 0.25 -2.30
CA HIS A 66 -13.55 0.51 -0.86
C HIS A 66 -14.86 0.17 -0.16
N GLY A 67 -14.80 -0.72 0.82
CA GLY A 67 -15.97 -1.25 1.52
C GLY A 67 -16.86 -2.12 0.62
N GLY A 68 -16.24 -2.90 -0.28
CA GLY A 68 -16.92 -3.77 -1.25
C GLY A 68 -17.58 -3.04 -2.43
N ARG A 69 -17.55 -1.71 -2.46
CA ARG A 69 -18.13 -0.90 -3.54
C ARG A 69 -17.03 -0.22 -4.37
N VAL A 70 -17.16 -0.31 -5.69
CA VAL A 70 -16.37 0.45 -6.64
C VAL A 70 -16.88 1.89 -6.71
N LYS A 71 -15.98 2.86 -6.62
CA LYS A 71 -16.29 4.29 -6.65
C LYS A 71 -15.11 5.07 -7.26
N PRO A 72 -15.35 6.28 -7.78
CA PRO A 72 -14.26 7.16 -8.20
C PRO A 72 -13.47 7.69 -6.99
N PHE A 73 -12.21 8.01 -7.22
CA PHE A 73 -11.28 8.42 -6.17
C PHE A 73 -11.72 9.71 -5.46
N ASP A 74 -12.35 10.65 -6.16
CA ASP A 74 -12.87 11.89 -5.59
C ASP A 74 -13.88 11.64 -4.45
N THR A 75 -14.72 10.61 -4.61
CA THR A 75 -15.73 10.20 -3.66
C THR A 75 -15.06 9.60 -2.44
N TYR A 76 -14.12 8.68 -2.66
CA TYR A 76 -13.30 8.12 -1.57
C TYR A 76 -12.54 9.21 -0.81
N ALA A 77 -11.74 10.02 -1.50
CA ALA A 77 -10.95 11.10 -0.91
C ALA A 77 -11.85 12.10 -0.16
N GLY A 78 -13.02 12.41 -0.73
CA GLY A 78 -14.04 13.25 -0.12
C GLY A 78 -14.57 12.73 1.20
N PHE A 79 -14.93 11.44 1.27
CA PHE A 79 -15.38 10.80 2.50
C PHE A 79 -14.25 10.64 3.52
N THR A 80 -13.06 10.23 3.07
CA THR A 80 -11.88 10.04 3.92
C THR A 80 -11.45 11.37 4.54
N MET A 81 -11.39 12.45 3.77
CA MET A 81 -11.08 13.78 4.28
C MET A 81 -12.15 14.27 5.26
N LEU A 82 -13.44 14.07 4.97
CA LEU A 82 -14.51 14.46 5.89
C LEU A 82 -14.41 13.68 7.21
N LYS A 83 -14.10 12.38 7.16
CA LYS A 83 -13.91 11.53 8.34
C LYS A 83 -12.73 12.00 9.21
N ILE A 84 -11.60 12.33 8.58
CA ILE A 84 -10.34 12.65 9.29
C ILE A 84 -10.30 14.12 9.70
N ASN A 85 -10.59 15.04 8.78
CA ASN A 85 -10.48 16.50 8.96
C ASN A 85 -11.80 17.16 9.38
N GLY A 86 -12.93 16.45 9.34
CA GLY A 86 -14.25 17.01 9.64
C GLY A 86 -14.77 18.02 8.61
N LYS A 87 -13.98 18.28 7.55
CA LYS A 87 -14.28 19.22 6.46
C LYS A 87 -13.65 18.72 5.17
N ARG A 88 -14.28 19.03 4.04
CA ARG A 88 -13.76 18.75 2.69
C ARG A 88 -12.76 19.80 2.17
N ILE A 89 -12.21 20.62 3.06
CA ILE A 89 -11.21 21.64 2.74
C ILE A 89 -10.20 21.69 3.88
N LEU A 90 -8.92 21.73 3.55
CA LEU A 90 -7.80 21.93 4.46
C LEU A 90 -7.01 23.16 4.01
N ARG A 91 -6.55 23.99 4.94
CA ARG A 91 -5.65 25.10 4.63
C ARG A 91 -4.24 24.71 5.06
N VAL A 92 -3.28 24.76 4.13
CA VAL A 92 -1.87 24.48 4.38
C VAL A 92 -1.09 25.71 3.90
N GLY A 93 -0.52 26.47 4.84
CA GLY A 93 -0.02 27.82 4.56
C GLY A 93 -1.11 28.69 3.92
N ASP A 94 -0.81 29.24 2.74
CA ASP A 94 -1.74 30.07 1.96
C ASP A 94 -2.64 29.26 1.03
N GLU A 95 -2.35 27.97 0.82
CA GLU A 95 -3.09 27.11 -0.10
C GLU A 95 -4.34 26.50 0.55
N LYS A 96 -5.40 26.32 -0.26
CA LYS A 96 -6.60 25.58 0.12
C LYS A 96 -6.65 24.27 -0.65
N LEU A 97 -6.51 23.15 0.05
CA LEU A 97 -6.58 21.82 -0.51
C LEU A 97 -8.02 21.29 -0.44
N GLY A 98 -8.56 20.90 -1.59
CA GLY A 98 -9.73 20.04 -1.67
C GLY A 98 -9.38 18.57 -1.41
N PRO A 99 -10.36 17.65 -1.43
CA PRO A 99 -10.13 16.26 -1.04
C PRO A 99 -9.12 15.52 -1.90
N VAL A 100 -9.19 15.66 -3.21
CA VAL A 100 -8.26 15.00 -4.15
C VAL A 100 -6.85 15.53 -3.96
N ALA A 101 -6.67 16.86 -3.92
CA ALA A 101 -5.35 17.47 -3.70
C ALA A 101 -4.72 17.06 -2.37
N TRP A 102 -5.51 17.05 -1.29
CA TRP A 102 -5.04 16.62 0.03
C TRP A 102 -4.66 15.13 0.05
N ALA A 103 -5.51 14.25 -0.49
CA ALA A 103 -5.21 12.83 -0.54
C ALA A 103 -4.00 12.55 -1.43
N LEU A 104 -3.84 13.29 -2.53
CA LEU A 104 -2.68 13.18 -3.41
C LEU A 104 -1.40 13.65 -2.72
N ASP A 105 -1.45 14.71 -1.90
CA ASP A 105 -0.33 15.09 -1.04
C ASP A 105 0.05 13.96 -0.09
N CYS A 106 -0.92 13.34 0.61
CA CYS A 106 -0.67 12.18 1.47
C CYS A 106 -0.05 11.02 0.70
N MET A 107 -0.56 10.73 -0.49
CA MET A 107 -0.12 9.60 -1.29
C MET A 107 1.21 9.83 -1.97
N ILE A 108 1.56 11.05 -2.39
CA ILE A 108 2.75 11.38 -3.21
C ILE A 108 3.87 12.02 -2.41
N TYR A 109 3.53 12.84 -1.41
CA TYR A 109 4.47 13.54 -0.52
C TYR A 109 4.16 13.24 0.96
N PRO A 110 4.12 11.96 1.39
CA PRO A 110 3.83 11.61 2.78
C PRO A 110 4.78 12.30 3.76
N GLU A 111 6.04 12.51 3.39
CA GLU A 111 7.06 13.24 4.16
C GLU A 111 6.67 14.68 4.49
N ILE A 112 5.87 15.34 3.64
CA ILE A 112 5.32 16.68 3.88
C ILE A 112 3.95 16.57 4.56
N ALA A 113 3.08 15.71 4.02
CA ALA A 113 1.68 15.61 4.43
C ALA A 113 1.49 15.09 5.87
N ARG A 114 2.46 14.33 6.42
CA ARG A 114 2.46 13.95 7.84
C ARG A 114 2.49 15.14 8.78
N GLY A 115 3.03 16.28 8.34
CA GLY A 115 3.03 17.55 9.06
C GLY A 115 1.72 18.34 8.98
N TYR A 116 0.75 17.92 8.15
CA TYR A 116 -0.51 18.64 8.01
C TYR A 116 -1.42 18.43 9.22
N GLU A 117 -1.86 19.52 9.87
CA GLU A 117 -2.88 19.49 10.93
C GLU A 117 -4.28 19.14 10.38
N CYS A 118 -4.48 17.89 10.00
CA CYS A 118 -5.69 17.40 9.35
C CYS A 118 -6.48 16.40 10.20
N ILE A 119 -5.94 15.90 11.31
CA ILE A 119 -6.62 14.91 12.16
C ILE A 119 -7.46 15.65 13.20
N GLN A 120 -8.77 15.69 13.03
CA GLN A 120 -9.66 16.33 13.99
C GLN A 120 -9.83 15.46 15.23
N VAL A 121 -9.46 16.03 16.38
CA VAL A 121 -9.78 15.48 17.70
C VAL A 121 -10.86 16.37 18.32
N THR A 122 -12.05 15.82 18.52
CA THR A 122 -13.20 16.58 19.05
C THR A 122 -13.19 16.72 20.58
N ASN A 123 -12.44 15.86 21.26
CA ASN A 123 -12.36 15.84 22.70
C ASN A 123 -10.92 15.56 23.15
N ALA A 124 -10.25 16.60 23.63
CA ALA A 124 -8.87 16.54 24.09
C ALA A 124 -8.63 15.50 25.20
N GLN A 125 -9.67 15.10 25.96
CA GLN A 125 -9.56 14.02 26.95
C GLN A 125 -9.06 12.70 26.36
N VAL A 126 -9.37 12.42 25.08
CA VAL A 126 -8.85 11.25 24.37
C VAL A 126 -7.32 11.26 24.35
N LEU A 127 -6.73 12.43 24.11
CA LEU A 127 -5.29 12.63 24.03
C LEU A 127 -4.65 12.68 25.44
N THR A 128 -5.31 13.34 26.40
CA THR A 128 -4.84 13.37 27.79
C THR A 128 -4.80 11.97 28.41
N ASN A 129 -5.77 11.10 28.09
CA ASN A 129 -5.79 9.72 28.55
C ASN A 129 -4.60 8.89 28.02
N VAL A 130 -4.02 9.29 26.89
CA VAL A 130 -2.83 8.66 26.31
C VAL A 130 -1.55 9.44 26.60
N GLY A 131 -1.57 10.35 27.58
CA GLY A 131 -0.37 11.04 28.07
C GLY A 131 0.06 12.26 27.26
N ILE A 132 -0.74 12.73 26.30
CA ILE A 132 -0.45 13.96 25.55
C ILE A 132 -0.88 15.17 26.38
N ASP A 133 0.04 16.11 26.57
CA ASP A 133 -0.31 17.43 27.11
C ASP A 133 -1.02 18.26 26.04
N VAL A 134 -2.23 18.68 26.37
CA VAL A 134 -3.14 19.44 25.50
C VAL A 134 -3.46 20.82 26.07
N SER A 135 -2.75 21.25 27.12
CA SER A 135 -3.01 22.49 27.86
C SER A 135 -3.01 23.74 26.97
N ASP A 136 -2.16 23.77 25.95
CA ASP A 136 -2.05 24.89 25.00
C ASP A 136 -3.05 24.82 23.83
N ARG A 137 -3.90 23.79 23.76
CA ARG A 137 -4.85 23.58 22.66
C ARG A 137 -6.32 23.62 23.13
N LYS A 138 -7.20 23.97 22.21
CA LYS A 138 -8.65 23.93 22.47
C LYS A 138 -9.11 22.48 22.61
N ARG A 139 -10.21 22.27 23.35
CA ARG A 139 -10.86 20.96 23.50
C ARG A 139 -11.09 20.22 22.18
N SER A 140 -11.48 20.94 21.13
CA SER A 140 -11.50 20.42 19.76
C SER A 140 -10.47 21.15 18.91
N SER A 141 -9.50 20.40 18.41
CA SER A 141 -8.38 20.91 17.61
C SER A 141 -8.03 19.88 16.54
N ARG A 142 -7.29 20.31 15.51
CA ARG A 142 -6.66 19.40 14.56
C ARG A 142 -5.23 19.17 14.96
N TRP A 143 -4.72 18.01 14.63
CA TRP A 143 -3.36 17.56 14.92
C TRP A 143 -2.76 17.00 13.65
N SER A 144 -1.44 17.08 13.53
CA SER A 144 -0.71 16.40 12.48
C SER A 144 -0.43 14.95 12.85
N PHE A 145 -0.04 14.14 11.85
CA PHE A 145 0.39 12.77 12.12
C PHE A 145 1.69 12.76 12.93
N GLU A 146 2.64 13.65 12.61
CA GLU A 146 3.90 13.78 13.34
C GLU A 146 3.71 14.11 14.83
N GLU A 147 2.73 14.97 15.16
CA GLU A 147 2.44 15.28 16.57
C GLU A 147 1.89 14.09 17.35
N LEU A 148 1.15 13.20 16.67
CA LEU A 148 0.56 12.02 17.28
C LEU A 148 1.50 10.80 17.25
N LEU A 149 2.53 10.82 16.40
CA LEU A 149 3.45 9.71 16.14
C LEU A 149 4.00 9.06 17.43
N PRO A 150 4.47 9.81 18.45
CA PRO A 150 5.01 9.21 19.68
C PRO A 150 3.97 8.47 20.53
N PHE A 151 2.67 8.67 20.26
CA PHE A 151 1.56 8.21 21.09
C PHE A 151 0.64 7.21 20.37
N LEU A 152 0.88 6.94 19.08
CA LEU A 152 0.04 6.05 18.25
C LEU A 152 -0.18 4.70 18.91
N ASP A 153 0.92 4.13 19.40
CA ASP A 153 0.97 2.88 20.16
C ASP A 153 -0.05 2.83 21.30
N GLN A 154 -0.13 3.89 22.10
CA GLN A 154 -1.06 3.96 23.23
C GLN A 154 -2.50 4.21 22.76
N ILE A 155 -2.69 5.02 21.72
CA ILE A 155 -4.01 5.26 21.10
C ILE A 155 -4.59 3.95 20.57
N PHE A 156 -3.81 3.18 19.81
CA PHE A 156 -4.25 1.90 19.24
C PHE A 156 -4.48 0.85 20.31
N ARG A 157 -3.61 0.72 21.31
CA ARG A 157 -3.83 -0.19 22.44
C ARG A 157 -5.12 0.14 23.20
N SER A 158 -5.36 1.43 23.49
CA SER A 158 -6.59 1.86 24.19
C SER A 158 -7.84 1.56 23.36
N ALA A 159 -7.82 1.85 22.06
CA ALA A 159 -8.92 1.53 21.15
C ALA A 159 -9.19 0.01 21.10
N GLY A 160 -8.15 -0.82 21.00
CA GLY A 160 -8.25 -2.28 21.00
C GLY A 160 -8.91 -2.81 22.27
N GLN A 161 -8.44 -2.37 23.44
CA GLN A 161 -9.02 -2.76 24.74
C GLN A 161 -10.51 -2.41 24.86
N ILE A 162 -10.91 -1.23 24.38
CA ILE A 162 -12.32 -0.81 24.37
C ILE A 162 -13.15 -1.77 23.49
N THR A 163 -12.66 -2.07 22.29
CA THR A 163 -13.38 -2.95 21.34
C THR A 163 -13.47 -4.40 21.80
N GLU A 164 -12.49 -4.89 22.54
CA GLU A 164 -12.47 -6.26 23.08
C GLU A 164 -13.34 -6.42 24.33
N THR A 165 -13.42 -5.39 25.16
CA THR A 165 -14.08 -5.47 26.48
C THR A 165 -15.57 -5.13 26.42
N LYS A 166 -15.99 -4.28 25.47
CA LYS A 166 -17.35 -3.74 25.42
C LYS A 166 -17.92 -3.78 24.01
N GLU A 167 -19.20 -4.14 23.90
CA GLU A 167 -19.96 -3.90 22.67
C GLU A 167 -20.10 -2.40 22.38
N SER A 168 -20.10 -2.03 21.11
CA SER A 168 -20.12 -0.63 20.65
C SER A 168 -21.32 0.20 21.14
N SER A 169 -22.44 -0.45 21.43
CA SER A 169 -23.63 0.14 22.03
C SER A 169 -23.40 0.69 23.44
N ASN A 170 -22.44 0.12 24.18
CA ASN A 170 -22.15 0.43 25.58
C ASN A 170 -20.93 1.34 25.77
N TRP A 171 -20.31 1.82 24.69
CA TRP A 171 -19.16 2.72 24.78
C TRP A 171 -19.58 4.10 25.30
N GLU A 172 -18.83 4.60 26.29
CA GLU A 172 -18.90 5.98 26.72
C GLU A 172 -18.44 6.93 25.61
N LEU A 173 -18.73 8.23 25.74
CA LEU A 173 -18.38 9.23 24.73
C LEU A 173 -16.87 9.26 24.44
N VAL A 174 -16.04 9.27 25.49
CA VAL A 174 -14.58 9.31 25.34
C VAL A 174 -14.07 8.03 24.68
N GLU A 175 -14.58 6.87 25.08
CA GLU A 175 -14.21 5.57 24.51
C GLU A 175 -14.52 5.50 23.01
N ARG A 176 -15.72 5.93 22.62
CA ARG A 176 -16.13 6.02 21.21
C ARG A 176 -15.20 6.95 20.42
N GLN A 177 -14.82 8.08 21.01
CA GLN A 177 -13.91 9.04 20.38
C GLN A 177 -12.47 8.53 20.29
N THR A 178 -12.01 7.72 21.24
CA THR A 178 -10.71 7.02 21.16
C THR A 178 -10.69 6.03 20.00
N VAL A 179 -11.74 5.19 19.88
CA VAL A 179 -11.85 4.24 18.77
C VAL A 179 -11.94 4.97 17.42
N GLN A 180 -12.73 6.05 17.35
CA GLN A 180 -12.84 6.87 16.14
C GLN A 180 -11.49 7.50 15.75
N LEU A 181 -10.73 8.01 16.73
CA LEU A 181 -9.41 8.58 16.48
C LEU A 181 -8.46 7.53 15.89
N ALA A 182 -8.39 6.34 16.49
CA ALA A 182 -7.56 5.25 15.98
C ALA A 182 -7.96 4.86 14.53
N GLN A 183 -9.27 4.78 14.24
CA GLN A 183 -9.77 4.51 12.89
C GLN A 183 -9.46 5.64 11.89
N ASN A 184 -9.45 6.90 12.34
CA ASN A 184 -9.09 8.05 11.51
C ASN A 184 -7.60 8.04 11.18
N ILE A 185 -6.75 7.76 12.16
CA ILE A 185 -5.30 7.63 11.99
C ILE A 185 -5.01 6.49 11.01
N ARG A 186 -5.61 5.32 11.19
CA ARG A 186 -5.40 4.18 10.28
C ARG A 186 -5.83 4.49 8.83
N SER A 187 -6.96 5.17 8.65
CA SER A 187 -7.37 5.63 7.31
C SER A 187 -6.43 6.68 6.70
N LEU A 188 -5.71 7.46 7.53
CA LEU A 188 -4.68 8.37 7.06
C LEU A 188 -3.40 7.61 6.68
N GLU A 189 -2.98 6.63 7.49
CA GLU A 189 -1.84 5.76 7.20
C GLU A 189 -2.03 4.99 5.89
N GLU A 190 -3.23 4.48 5.62
CA GLU A 190 -3.58 3.86 4.34
C GLU A 190 -3.21 4.75 3.15
N LEU A 191 -3.49 6.06 3.23
CA LEU A 191 -3.11 7.02 2.19
C LEU A 191 -1.58 7.17 2.05
N PHE A 192 -0.84 7.19 3.15
CA PHE A 192 0.63 7.31 3.10
C PHE A 192 1.28 6.12 2.41
N HIS A 193 0.73 4.91 2.59
CA HIS A 193 1.31 3.67 2.09
C HIS A 193 0.85 3.29 0.66
N VAL A 194 -0.08 4.03 0.05
CA VAL A 194 -0.63 3.71 -1.28
C VAL A 194 0.44 3.46 -2.34
N PHE A 195 1.45 4.33 -2.38
CA PHE A 195 2.49 4.31 -3.41
C PHE A 195 3.86 3.88 -2.89
N ASP A 196 3.93 3.24 -1.71
CA ASP A 196 5.21 2.69 -1.23
C ASP A 196 5.73 1.62 -2.19
N SER A 197 4.83 0.78 -2.70
CA SER A 197 5.17 -0.18 -3.76
C SER A 197 5.70 0.50 -5.03
N ALA A 198 5.14 1.65 -5.40
CA ALA A 198 5.54 2.39 -6.59
C ALA A 198 6.85 3.19 -6.41
N ARG A 199 7.25 3.48 -5.16
CA ARG A 199 8.53 4.14 -4.82
C ARG A 199 9.67 3.17 -4.61
N HIS A 200 9.36 1.95 -4.19
CA HIS A 200 10.38 0.99 -3.80
C HIS A 200 11.09 0.39 -5.01
N THR A 201 12.41 0.20 -4.86
CA THR A 201 13.27 -0.42 -5.88
C THR A 201 13.98 -1.64 -5.30
N PHE A 202 14.03 -2.72 -6.06
CA PHE A 202 14.70 -3.96 -5.70
C PHE A 202 16.12 -4.03 -6.29
N PRO A 203 17.07 -4.71 -5.62
CA PRO A 203 18.45 -4.86 -6.10
C PRO A 203 18.58 -5.93 -7.21
N LEU A 204 17.98 -5.68 -8.38
CA LEU A 204 17.82 -6.68 -9.46
C LEU A 204 18.99 -6.79 -10.44
N ASP A 205 20.06 -6.03 -10.24
CA ASP A 205 21.23 -6.02 -11.11
C ASP A 205 22.58 -6.23 -10.38
N THR A 206 22.51 -6.53 -9.08
CA THR A 206 23.68 -6.72 -8.20
C THR A 206 24.59 -7.86 -8.63
N ILE A 207 24.02 -8.91 -9.23
CA ILE A 207 24.76 -10.07 -9.73
C ILE A 207 24.46 -10.34 -11.23
N PRO A 208 25.44 -10.89 -11.98
CA PRO A 208 25.27 -11.30 -13.37
C PRO A 208 24.00 -12.10 -13.69
N GLU A 209 23.57 -13.02 -12.84
CA GLU A 209 22.41 -13.89 -13.09
C GLU A 209 21.10 -13.11 -12.98
N LEU A 210 21.00 -12.15 -12.04
CA LEU A 210 19.84 -11.26 -11.98
C LEU A 210 19.85 -10.27 -13.16
N ARG A 211 21.02 -9.72 -13.55
CA ARG A 211 21.14 -8.93 -14.78
C ARG A 211 20.74 -9.68 -16.03
N ALA A 212 20.96 -10.99 -16.09
CA ALA A 212 20.54 -11.81 -17.23
C ALA A 212 19.00 -11.91 -17.32
N ILE A 213 18.28 -11.79 -16.19
CA ILE A 213 16.81 -11.82 -16.14
C ILE A 213 16.24 -10.42 -16.37
N TYR A 214 16.75 -9.41 -15.68
CA TYR A 214 16.15 -8.08 -15.60
C TYR A 214 16.85 -7.02 -16.48
N GLY A 215 17.98 -7.35 -17.10
CA GLY A 215 18.82 -6.43 -17.86
C GLY A 215 19.65 -5.49 -16.98
N GLU A 216 20.32 -4.52 -17.61
CA GLU A 216 20.92 -3.39 -16.88
C GLU A 216 19.78 -2.47 -16.44
N SER A 217 19.52 -2.44 -15.14
CA SER A 217 18.38 -1.71 -14.62
C SER A 217 18.69 -0.21 -14.64
N GLN A 218 18.04 0.54 -15.52
CA GLN A 218 18.16 2.01 -15.56
C GLN A 218 17.35 2.65 -14.40
N GLY A 219 17.47 2.12 -13.18
CA GLY A 219 16.76 2.59 -11.99
C GLY A 219 15.27 2.24 -11.92
N ARG A 220 14.77 1.34 -12.78
CA ARG A 220 13.36 0.89 -12.79
C ARG A 220 13.23 -0.56 -12.32
N THR A 221 13.52 -0.81 -11.06
CA THR A 221 13.46 -2.14 -10.45
C THR A 221 12.30 -2.26 -9.45
N GLY A 222 11.13 -1.74 -9.80
CA GLY A 222 9.95 -1.83 -8.97
C GLY A 222 9.35 -3.24 -8.91
N PHE A 223 8.15 -3.34 -8.37
CA PHE A 223 7.37 -4.57 -8.36
C PHE A 223 7.03 -5.06 -9.77
N SER A 224 6.78 -4.14 -10.71
CA SER A 224 6.54 -4.50 -12.12
C SER A 224 7.70 -5.31 -12.70
N SER A 225 8.95 -4.98 -12.35
CA SER A 225 10.14 -5.69 -12.82
C SER A 225 10.20 -7.11 -12.26
N ILE A 226 9.88 -7.30 -10.97
CA ILE A 226 9.75 -8.64 -10.36
C ILE A 226 8.72 -9.48 -11.11
N ILE A 227 7.55 -8.91 -11.40
CA ILE A 227 6.46 -9.61 -12.09
C ILE A 227 6.90 -10.03 -13.51
N MET A 228 7.55 -9.13 -14.26
CA MET A 228 8.03 -9.43 -15.61
C MET A 228 9.10 -10.53 -15.64
N GLY A 229 9.97 -10.61 -14.63
CA GLY A 229 11.06 -11.57 -14.56
C GLY A 229 10.78 -12.83 -13.73
N VAL A 230 9.53 -13.05 -13.30
CA VAL A 230 9.19 -14.10 -12.32
C VAL A 230 9.61 -15.50 -12.77
N ASP A 231 9.43 -15.83 -14.05
CA ASP A 231 9.81 -17.14 -14.61
C ASP A 231 11.33 -17.34 -14.59
N GLY A 232 12.08 -16.31 -14.95
CA GLY A 232 13.54 -16.33 -14.91
C GLY A 232 14.07 -16.48 -13.48
N LEU A 233 13.44 -15.78 -12.53
CA LEU A 233 13.79 -15.87 -11.11
C LEU A 233 13.51 -17.26 -10.52
N GLU A 234 12.36 -17.84 -10.83
CA GLU A 234 12.01 -19.20 -10.43
C GLU A 234 12.99 -20.23 -11.00
N GLN A 235 13.34 -20.09 -12.29
CA GLN A 235 14.30 -20.97 -12.94
C GLN A 235 15.68 -20.88 -12.27
N LEU A 236 16.17 -19.65 -12.03
CA LEU A 236 17.46 -19.40 -11.37
C LEU A 236 17.51 -20.02 -9.97
N ALA A 237 16.42 -19.96 -9.23
CA ALA A 237 16.35 -20.47 -7.86
C ALA A 237 16.18 -22.00 -7.75
N THR A 238 16.10 -22.71 -8.87
CA THR A 238 16.09 -24.17 -8.84
C THR A 238 17.45 -24.72 -8.37
N ARG A 239 17.41 -25.81 -7.59
CA ARG A 239 18.62 -26.53 -7.17
C ARG A 239 19.50 -26.91 -8.35
N GLU A 240 18.88 -27.32 -9.46
CA GLU A 240 19.60 -27.70 -10.68
C GLU A 240 20.38 -26.53 -11.26
N SER A 241 19.74 -25.37 -11.44
CA SER A 241 20.40 -24.18 -11.98
C SER A 241 21.54 -23.71 -11.07
N ILE A 242 21.34 -23.73 -9.75
CA ILE A 242 22.39 -23.37 -8.79
C ILE A 242 23.58 -24.34 -8.89
N LEU A 243 23.36 -25.66 -8.93
CA LEU A 243 24.45 -26.64 -8.99
C LEU A 243 25.26 -26.61 -10.29
N GLN A 244 24.73 -26.00 -11.36
CA GLN A 244 25.45 -25.79 -12.61
C GLN A 244 26.45 -24.61 -12.55
N LEU A 245 26.32 -23.74 -11.54
CA LEU A 245 27.23 -22.60 -11.36
C LEU A 245 28.55 -23.04 -10.69
N PRO A 246 29.65 -22.31 -10.91
CA PRO A 246 30.88 -22.48 -10.14
C PRO A 246 30.65 -22.34 -8.63
N PRO A 247 31.36 -23.09 -7.75
CA PRO A 247 31.12 -23.09 -6.31
C PRO A 247 31.16 -21.69 -5.66
N GLU A 248 32.09 -20.84 -6.09
CA GLU A 248 32.17 -19.43 -5.67
C GLU A 248 30.90 -18.64 -6.00
N ARG A 249 30.30 -18.88 -7.17
CA ARG A 249 29.08 -18.22 -7.63
C ARG A 249 27.82 -18.77 -6.98
N GLN A 250 27.79 -20.05 -6.61
CA GLN A 250 26.64 -20.66 -5.93
C GLN A 250 26.28 -19.91 -4.66
N THR A 251 27.27 -19.62 -3.82
CA THR A 251 27.07 -18.89 -2.56
C THR A 251 26.56 -17.47 -2.82
N GLU A 252 27.14 -16.75 -3.78
CA GLU A 252 26.74 -15.39 -4.13
C GLU A 252 25.30 -15.32 -4.64
N VAL A 253 24.91 -16.24 -5.53
CA VAL A 253 23.54 -16.32 -6.05
C VAL A 253 22.54 -16.67 -4.95
N VAL A 254 22.86 -17.64 -4.09
CA VAL A 254 21.97 -18.02 -2.97
C VAL A 254 21.75 -16.84 -2.03
N ASN A 255 22.81 -16.12 -1.66
CA ASN A 255 22.71 -14.95 -0.79
C ASN A 255 21.85 -13.84 -1.42
N ALA A 256 22.09 -13.52 -2.70
CA ALA A 256 21.32 -12.51 -3.42
C ALA A 256 19.82 -12.88 -3.52
N LEU A 257 19.49 -14.17 -3.75
CA LEU A 257 18.11 -14.64 -3.78
C LEU A 257 17.44 -14.57 -2.39
N GLN A 258 18.16 -14.87 -1.32
CA GLN A 258 17.65 -14.76 0.06
C GLN A 258 17.41 -13.31 0.47
N GLU A 259 18.32 -12.40 0.12
CA GLU A 259 18.17 -10.97 0.34
C GLU A 259 16.95 -10.43 -0.42
N LEU A 260 16.85 -10.75 -1.71
CA LEU A 260 15.71 -10.37 -2.53
C LEU A 260 14.39 -10.91 -1.98
N GLN A 261 14.35 -12.18 -1.55
CA GLN A 261 13.15 -12.78 -0.94
C GLN A 261 12.74 -12.04 0.34
N THR A 262 13.69 -11.76 1.21
CA THR A 262 13.45 -11.06 2.48
C THR A 262 12.89 -9.66 2.22
N HIS A 263 13.53 -8.91 1.31
CA HIS A 263 13.07 -7.58 0.92
C HIS A 263 11.68 -7.63 0.27
N LEU A 264 11.44 -8.56 -0.66
CA LEU A 264 10.15 -8.70 -1.32
C LEU A 264 9.01 -9.01 -0.33
N LEU A 265 9.23 -9.93 0.61
CA LEU A 265 8.24 -10.25 1.64
C LEU A 265 7.90 -9.05 2.52
N GLN A 266 8.89 -8.28 2.93
CA GLN A 266 8.68 -7.06 3.70
C GLN A 266 7.85 -6.04 2.91
N GLN A 267 8.16 -5.84 1.63
CA GLN A 267 7.46 -4.86 0.81
C GLN A 267 6.04 -5.30 0.43
N ILE A 268 5.79 -6.61 0.28
CA ILE A 268 4.44 -7.17 0.13
C ILE A 268 3.59 -6.81 1.36
N GLN A 269 4.13 -6.95 2.57
CA GLN A 269 3.41 -6.60 3.80
C GLN A 269 3.08 -5.09 3.87
N ILE A 270 3.98 -4.22 3.41
CA ILE A 270 3.73 -2.78 3.35
C ILE A 270 2.65 -2.47 2.30
N ALA A 271 2.76 -3.05 1.09
CA ALA A 271 1.83 -2.84 0.00
C ALA A 271 0.37 -3.23 0.36
N ARG A 272 0.19 -4.20 1.26
CA ARG A 272 -1.13 -4.60 1.79
C ARG A 272 -1.88 -3.49 2.50
N MET A 273 -1.19 -2.45 2.99
CA MET A 273 -1.79 -1.31 3.66
C MET A 273 -2.42 -0.30 2.69
N GLY A 274 -2.16 -0.43 1.38
CA GLY A 274 -2.63 0.52 0.37
C GLY A 274 -4.11 0.36 -0.01
N ILE A 275 -4.48 1.05 -1.09
CA ILE A 275 -5.83 1.07 -1.67
C ILE A 275 -5.97 -0.02 -2.74
N ALA A 276 -7.16 -0.62 -2.82
CA ALA A 276 -7.49 -1.63 -3.82
C ALA A 276 -7.85 -0.98 -5.18
N TRP A 277 -6.84 -0.76 -6.01
CA TRP A 277 -6.97 -0.16 -7.35
C TRP A 277 -7.27 -1.16 -8.46
N PHE A 278 -6.80 -2.41 -8.30
CA PHE A 278 -6.65 -3.31 -9.43
C PHE A 278 -7.78 -4.34 -9.46
N ALA A 279 -8.79 -4.11 -10.31
CA ALA A 279 -9.77 -5.16 -10.58
C ALA A 279 -9.05 -6.42 -11.10
N PRO A 280 -9.44 -7.64 -10.66
CA PRO A 280 -8.82 -8.86 -11.12
C PRO A 280 -9.03 -9.00 -12.63
N GLU A 281 -8.09 -9.64 -13.33
CA GLU A 281 -8.29 -9.95 -14.74
C GLU A 281 -9.39 -11.01 -14.89
N PRO A 282 -10.18 -10.96 -15.98
CA PRO A 282 -11.13 -12.03 -16.25
C PRO A 282 -10.37 -13.36 -16.35
N PRO A 283 -10.91 -14.46 -15.82
CA PRO A 283 -10.31 -15.77 -15.99
C PRO A 283 -10.19 -16.10 -17.49
N GLU A 284 -9.13 -16.82 -17.87
CA GLU A 284 -8.93 -17.24 -19.27
C GLU A 284 -10.09 -18.13 -19.76
N ASP A 285 -10.63 -18.93 -18.84
CA ASP A 285 -11.80 -19.79 -19.07
C ASP A 285 -13.06 -19.14 -18.49
N ALA A 286 -14.17 -19.22 -19.23
CA ALA A 286 -15.47 -18.81 -18.70
C ALA A 286 -15.85 -19.69 -17.50
N PRO A 287 -16.44 -19.11 -16.42
CA PRO A 287 -16.90 -19.91 -15.29
C PRO A 287 -17.88 -20.98 -15.77
N GLU A 288 -17.74 -22.20 -15.23
CA GLU A 288 -18.62 -23.32 -15.59
C GLU A 288 -20.09 -22.97 -15.27
N GLU A 289 -21.02 -23.40 -16.13
CA GLU A 289 -22.45 -23.18 -15.92
C GLU A 289 -22.88 -23.71 -14.53
N GLY A 290 -23.37 -22.81 -13.68
CA GLY A 290 -23.85 -23.15 -12.33
C GLY A 290 -22.85 -22.89 -11.20
N GLN A 291 -21.66 -22.33 -11.46
CA GLN A 291 -20.80 -21.81 -10.39
C GLN A 291 -21.35 -20.51 -9.80
N ASP A 292 -21.36 -20.43 -8.47
CA ASP A 292 -21.66 -19.19 -7.75
C ASP A 292 -20.61 -18.13 -8.13
N VAL A 293 -21.06 -17.03 -8.74
CA VAL A 293 -20.20 -15.88 -9.05
C VAL A 293 -19.98 -15.12 -7.76
N LEU A 294 -18.82 -15.34 -7.13
CA LEU A 294 -18.39 -14.57 -5.96
C LEU A 294 -18.28 -13.07 -6.30
N PRO A 295 -18.51 -12.18 -5.33
CA PRO A 295 -18.31 -10.75 -5.54
C PRO A 295 -16.85 -10.49 -5.93
N VAL A 296 -16.65 -9.70 -6.98
CA VAL A 296 -15.32 -9.34 -7.46
C VAL A 296 -14.62 -8.49 -6.39
N VAL A 297 -13.49 -8.97 -5.92
CA VAL A 297 -12.63 -8.24 -4.96
C VAL A 297 -11.45 -7.67 -5.72
N TRP A 298 -11.25 -6.35 -5.61
CA TRP A 298 -10.12 -5.68 -6.24
C TRP A 298 -8.87 -5.84 -5.39
N GLY A 299 -7.76 -5.99 -6.07
CA GLY A 299 -6.44 -6.17 -5.50
C GLY A 299 -5.66 -4.87 -5.29
N ARG A 300 -4.55 -5.02 -4.60
CA ARG A 300 -3.49 -4.05 -4.34
C ARG A 300 -2.20 -4.51 -5.04
N ALA A 301 -1.12 -3.75 -4.94
CA ALA A 301 0.16 -4.13 -5.55
C ALA A 301 0.66 -5.52 -5.09
N ASP A 302 0.50 -5.86 -3.80
CA ASP A 302 0.85 -7.19 -3.26
C ASP A 302 0.12 -8.32 -3.97
N THR A 303 -1.19 -8.18 -4.19
CA THR A 303 -1.99 -9.24 -4.81
C THR A 303 -1.59 -9.52 -6.26
N ILE A 304 -1.04 -8.53 -6.98
CA ILE A 304 -0.54 -8.73 -8.35
C ILE A 304 0.70 -9.62 -8.31
N VAL A 305 1.60 -9.38 -7.35
CA VAL A 305 2.82 -10.18 -7.17
C VAL A 305 2.47 -11.60 -6.74
N GLU A 306 1.58 -11.75 -5.77
CA GLU A 306 1.09 -13.05 -5.33
C GLU A 306 0.46 -13.84 -6.50
N ASP A 307 -0.37 -13.18 -7.30
CA ASP A 307 -1.00 -13.80 -8.47
C ASP A 307 0.03 -14.16 -9.56
N ALA A 308 1.07 -13.35 -9.77
CA ALA A 308 2.15 -13.63 -10.71
C ALA A 308 2.96 -14.87 -10.28
N LEU A 309 3.27 -14.99 -8.99
CA LEU A 309 3.93 -16.16 -8.40
C LEU A 309 3.06 -17.42 -8.51
N LEU A 310 1.74 -17.25 -8.47
CA LEU A 310 0.76 -18.32 -8.66
C LEU A 310 0.45 -18.62 -10.13
N LYS A 311 1.13 -17.96 -11.08
CA LYS A 311 0.90 -18.09 -12.53
C LYS A 311 -0.53 -17.79 -12.97
N LYS A 312 -1.20 -16.87 -12.26
CA LYS A 312 -2.49 -16.34 -12.68
C LYS A 312 -2.30 -15.18 -13.66
N PRO A 313 -3.33 -14.82 -14.46
CA PRO A 313 -3.29 -13.66 -15.35
C PRO A 313 -3.05 -12.35 -14.56
N VAL A 314 -1.99 -11.64 -14.92
CA VAL A 314 -1.57 -10.39 -14.27
C VAL A 314 -1.11 -9.32 -15.27
N ALA A 315 -1.27 -9.55 -16.58
CA ALA A 315 -0.64 -8.70 -17.60
C ALA A 315 -1.15 -7.26 -17.54
N LEU A 316 -2.47 -7.08 -17.49
CA LEU A 316 -3.10 -5.76 -17.45
C LEU A 316 -2.85 -5.06 -16.10
N ARG A 317 -2.89 -5.83 -15.01
CA ARG A 317 -2.61 -5.29 -13.66
C ARG A 317 -1.15 -4.90 -13.48
N ALA A 318 -0.21 -5.67 -14.03
CA ALA A 318 1.21 -5.38 -14.01
C ALA A 318 1.56 -4.14 -14.84
N GLU A 319 0.91 -3.95 -15.99
CA GLU A 319 1.04 -2.73 -16.80
C GLU A 319 0.54 -1.50 -16.02
N ALA A 320 -0.64 -1.59 -15.41
CA ALA A 320 -1.17 -0.51 -14.59
C ALA A 320 -0.24 -0.17 -13.39
N LEU A 321 0.34 -1.19 -12.74
CA LEU A 321 1.31 -1.01 -11.66
C LEU A 321 2.59 -0.32 -12.16
N GLN A 322 3.11 -0.73 -13.32
CA GLN A 322 4.28 -0.10 -13.95
C GLN A 322 4.03 1.37 -14.28
N GLN A 323 2.82 1.72 -14.74
CA GLN A 323 2.45 3.11 -14.99
C GLN A 323 2.35 3.92 -13.68
N MET A 324 1.90 3.33 -12.58
CA MET A 324 1.94 3.98 -11.27
C MET A 324 3.38 4.22 -10.79
N GLU A 325 4.28 3.25 -10.95
CA GLU A 325 5.73 3.40 -10.69
C GLU A 325 6.31 4.57 -11.53
N ALA A 326 6.00 4.60 -12.83
CA ALA A 326 6.44 5.66 -13.74
C ALA A 326 5.87 7.04 -13.36
N MET A 327 4.63 7.10 -12.88
CA MET A 327 3.99 8.32 -12.40
C MET A 327 4.71 8.88 -11.17
N VAL A 328 5.01 8.02 -10.19
CA VAL A 328 5.75 8.43 -8.97
C VAL A 328 7.14 8.92 -9.35
N ALA A 329 7.86 8.24 -10.25
CA ALA A 329 9.15 8.72 -10.75
C ALA A 329 9.04 10.07 -11.50
N ALA A 330 7.96 10.28 -12.27
CA ALA A 330 7.74 11.51 -13.03
C ALA A 330 7.53 12.75 -12.14
N ARG A 331 7.21 12.57 -10.85
CA ARG A 331 7.13 13.61 -9.82
C ARG A 331 8.40 14.47 -9.76
N GLU A 332 9.56 13.87 -9.99
CA GLU A 332 10.88 14.52 -9.91
C GLU A 332 11.30 15.18 -11.22
N ILE A 333 10.58 14.91 -12.31
CA ILE A 333 10.87 15.44 -13.64
C ILE A 333 10.09 16.74 -13.88
N SER A 334 8.76 16.68 -13.87
CA SER A 334 7.89 17.84 -14.06
C SER A 334 6.42 17.52 -13.74
N ARG A 335 5.61 18.56 -13.50
CA ARG A 335 4.16 18.40 -13.33
C ARG A 335 3.47 17.86 -14.59
N ASP A 336 3.92 18.26 -15.78
CA ASP A 336 3.36 17.77 -17.04
C ASP A 336 3.65 16.28 -17.28
N ALA A 337 4.86 15.83 -16.93
CA ALA A 337 5.22 14.43 -16.98
C ALA A 337 4.37 13.61 -16.00
N PHE A 338 4.19 14.10 -14.77
CA PHE A 338 3.32 13.47 -13.78
C PHE A 338 1.87 13.39 -14.28
N HIS A 339 1.32 14.48 -14.81
CA HIS A 339 -0.03 14.52 -15.37
C HIS A 339 -0.22 13.50 -16.49
N SER A 340 0.72 13.42 -17.43
CA SER A 340 0.67 12.49 -18.56
C SER A 340 0.62 11.04 -18.07
N GLN A 341 1.43 10.69 -17.07
CA GLN A 341 1.40 9.35 -16.47
C GLN A 341 0.11 9.09 -15.69
N ALA A 342 -0.41 10.10 -14.97
CA ALA A 342 -1.66 9.96 -14.23
C ALA A 342 -2.88 9.71 -15.15
N ALA A 343 -2.88 10.29 -16.35
CA ALA A 343 -3.89 10.00 -17.37
C ALA A 343 -3.78 8.56 -17.90
N MET A 344 -2.57 8.06 -18.16
CA MET A 344 -2.37 6.66 -18.57
C MET A 344 -2.84 5.68 -17.49
N VAL A 345 -2.57 5.96 -16.22
CA VAL A 345 -3.07 5.14 -15.10
C VAL A 345 -4.60 5.12 -15.07
N LEU A 346 -5.26 6.27 -15.29
CA LEU A 346 -6.73 6.32 -15.39
C LEU A 346 -7.25 5.37 -16.48
N ASP A 347 -6.65 5.41 -17.67
CA ASP A 347 -7.08 4.57 -18.80
C ASP A 347 -6.95 3.07 -18.44
N SER A 348 -5.82 2.66 -17.87
CA SER A 348 -5.56 1.27 -17.48
C SER A 348 -6.50 0.78 -16.37
N LEU A 349 -6.71 1.59 -15.32
CA LEU A 349 -7.64 1.25 -14.24
C LEU A 349 -9.09 1.17 -14.73
N THR A 350 -9.48 2.06 -15.64
CA THR A 350 -10.82 2.06 -16.25
C THR A 350 -11.05 0.83 -17.14
N ALA A 351 -10.04 0.44 -17.92
CA ALA A 351 -10.09 -0.77 -18.72
C ALA A 351 -10.27 -2.02 -17.84
N LEU A 352 -9.47 -2.16 -16.78
CA LEU A 352 -9.60 -3.23 -15.79
C LEU A 352 -11.00 -3.26 -15.15
N ALA A 353 -11.52 -2.11 -14.74
CA ALA A 353 -12.83 -1.98 -14.10
C ALA A 353 -14.00 -2.35 -15.04
N SER A 354 -13.86 -2.04 -16.32
CA SER A 354 -14.91 -2.24 -17.34
C SER A 354 -15.18 -3.72 -17.61
N HIS A 355 -14.19 -4.59 -17.44
CA HIS A 355 -14.36 -6.05 -17.57
C HIS A 355 -15.41 -6.62 -16.61
N HIS A 356 -15.65 -5.96 -15.47
CA HIS A 356 -16.58 -6.43 -14.44
C HIS A 356 -17.94 -5.72 -14.48
N GLY A 357 -18.16 -4.80 -15.42
CA GLY A 357 -19.40 -4.01 -15.50
C GLY A 357 -19.66 -3.12 -14.27
N GLN A 358 -18.64 -2.88 -13.44
CA GLN A 358 -18.75 -2.17 -12.16
C GLN A 358 -18.53 -0.66 -12.29
N TYR A 359 -17.95 -0.20 -13.40
CA TYR A 359 -17.62 1.21 -13.62
C TYR A 359 -18.67 1.97 -14.43
N SER A 360 -19.32 1.33 -15.41
CA SER A 360 -20.35 1.95 -16.25
C SER A 360 -21.62 2.37 -15.50
N THR A 361 -21.81 1.87 -14.27
CA THR A 361 -22.96 2.16 -13.39
C THR A 361 -22.73 3.34 -12.44
N ILE A 362 -21.55 3.96 -12.47
CA ILE A 362 -21.23 5.09 -11.62
C ILE A 362 -21.77 6.36 -12.30
N ALA A 363 -22.93 6.83 -11.85
CA ALA A 363 -23.41 8.16 -12.22
C ALA A 363 -22.39 9.19 -11.71
N MET A 364 -21.87 9.99 -12.62
CA MET A 364 -21.07 11.17 -12.29
C MET A 364 -22.02 12.20 -11.69
N GLU A 365 -21.94 12.43 -10.38
CA GLU A 365 -22.69 13.50 -9.69
C GLU A 365 -21.96 14.84 -9.74
#